data_AF-A0A830EX87-F1
#
_entry.id   AF-A0A830EX87-F1
#
_cell.length_a   1.000
_cell.length_b   1.000
_cell.length_c   1.000
_cell.angle_alpha   90.00
_cell.angle_beta   90.00
_cell.angle_gamma   90.00
#
_symmetry.space_group_name_H-M   'P 1'
#
loop_
_entity.id
_entity.type
_entity.pdbx_description
1 polymer ?
#
loop_
_entity_poly.entity_id
_entity_poly.type
_entity_poly.pdbx_seq_one_letter_code
_entity_poly.pdbx_strand_id
1 'polypeptide(L)' 'MLRAIREHEPESIRAAANLVERDFKDVHRNLTELETLNVIKFEQSGRSKRPIVRFDAIDAEITLDSGDTDVAAA' A
#
# COMPACT_ATOMS: atom_id res chain seq x y z
N MET A 1 7.21 -1.62 -0.93
CA MET A 1 5.86 -2.21 -1.14
C MET A 1 5.40 -2.07 -2.58
N LEU A 2 5.04 -0.88 -3.07
CA LEU A 2 4.47 -0.71 -4.41
C LEU A 2 5.36 -1.25 -5.54
N ARG A 3 6.67 -0.96 -5.49
CA ARG A 3 7.64 -1.53 -6.44
C ARG A 3 7.63 -3.05 -6.43
N ALA A 4 7.70 -3.68 -5.26
CA ALA A 4 7.70 -5.14 -5.13
C ALA A 4 6.41 -5.79 -5.65
N ILE A 5 5.24 -5.16 -5.44
CA ILE A 5 3.97 -5.66 -5.99
C ILE A 5 3.98 -5.63 -7.52
N ARG A 6 4.51 -4.55 -8.10
CA ARG A 6 4.56 -4.39 -9.56
C ARG A 6 5.61 -5.27 -10.23
N GLU A 7 6.75 -5.46 -9.57
CA GLU A 7 7.89 -6.21 -10.13
C GLU A 7 7.70 -7.72 -10.03
N HIS A 8 7.08 -8.20 -8.94
CA HIS A 8 6.95 -9.63 -8.66
C HIS A 8 5.52 -10.15 -8.67
N GLU A 9 4.53 -9.27 -8.83
CA GLU A 9 3.11 -9.61 -8.93
C GLU A 9 2.64 -10.69 -7.92
N PRO A 10 2.86 -10.49 -6.61
CA PRO A 10 2.66 -11.53 -5.62
C PRO A 10 1.22 -12.06 -5.61
N GLU A 11 1.06 -13.38 -5.57
CA GLU A 11 -0.25 -14.03 -5.62
C GLU A 11 -1.11 -13.79 -4.36
N SER A 12 -0.51 -13.29 -3.27
CA SER A 12 -1.21 -13.03 -2.02
C SER A 12 -0.50 -12.00 -1.14
N ILE A 13 -1.21 -11.49 -0.13
CA ILE A 13 -0.62 -10.67 0.96
C ILE A 13 0.56 -11.38 1.63
N ARG A 14 0.48 -12.71 1.82
CA ARG A 14 1.60 -13.49 2.40
C ARG A 14 2.81 -13.53 1.47
N ALA A 15 2.58 -13.73 0.18
CA ALA A 15 3.66 -13.69 -0.81
C ALA A 15 4.33 -12.31 -0.83
N ALA A 16 3.54 -11.23 -0.78
CA ALA A 16 4.06 -9.87 -0.67
C ALA A 16 4.89 -9.65 0.61
N ALA A 17 4.47 -10.22 1.75
CA ALA A 17 5.20 -10.14 3.02
C ALA A 17 6.57 -10.82 2.94
N ASN A 18 6.62 -12.00 2.31
CA ASN A 18 7.88 -12.72 2.08
C ASN A 18 8.82 -11.96 1.15
N LEU A 19 8.30 -11.36 0.07
CA LEU A 19 9.11 -10.60 -0.90
C LEU A 19 9.78 -9.37 -0.31
N VAL A 20 9.16 -8.73 0.68
CA VAL A 20 9.66 -7.51 1.31
C VAL A 20 10.29 -7.78 2.68
N GLU A 21 10.43 -9.04 3.05
CA GLU A 21 11.02 -9.50 4.33
C GLU A 21 10.41 -8.81 5.56
N ARG A 22 9.07 -8.65 5.57
CA ARG A 22 8.34 -8.03 6.68
C ARG A 22 7.26 -8.94 7.23
N ASP A 23 6.88 -8.69 8.48
CA ASP A 23 5.75 -9.35 9.13
C ASP A 23 4.44 -9.16 8.34
N PHE A 24 3.60 -10.20 8.37
CA PHE A 24 2.31 -10.23 7.72
C PHE A 24 1.36 -9.12 8.21
N LYS A 25 1.31 -8.81 9.52
CA LYS A 25 0.38 -7.79 10.04
C LYS A 25 0.72 -6.41 9.50
N ASP A 26 2.00 -6.08 9.49
CA ASP A 26 2.54 -4.86 8.90
C ASP A 26 2.23 -4.74 7.42
N VAL A 27 2.45 -5.82 6.66
CA VAL A 27 2.17 -5.84 5.21
C VAL A 27 0.68 -5.70 4.95
N HIS A 28 -0.15 -6.43 5.69
CA HIS A 28 -1.60 -6.36 5.59
C HIS A 28 -2.11 -4.93 5.86
N ARG A 29 -1.62 -4.27 6.92
CA ARG A 29 -1.97 -2.88 7.25
C ARG A 29 -1.63 -1.95 6.08
N ASN A 30 -0.38 -1.98 5.62
CA ASN A 30 0.06 -1.10 4.52
C ASN A 30 -0.73 -1.34 3.23
N LEU A 31 -1.02 -2.59 2.87
CA LEU A 31 -1.80 -2.89 1.66
C LEU A 31 -3.25 -2.44 1.79
N THR A 32 -3.84 -2.53 2.99
CA THR A 32 -5.20 -2.04 3.26
C THR A 32 -5.26 -0.51 3.20
N GLU A 33 -4.24 0.19 3.72
CA GLU A 33 -4.12 1.64 3.58
C GLU A 33 -3.99 2.05 2.11
N LEU A 34 -3.14 1.36 1.34
CA LEU A 34 -2.98 1.60 -0.10
C LEU A 34 -4.25 1.31 -0.90
N GLU A 35 -5.05 0.31 -0.51
CA GLU A 35 -6.35 0.05 -1.12
C GLU A 35 -7.33 1.20 -0.82
N THR A 36 -7.34 1.67 0.43
CA THR A 36 -8.18 2.79 0.89
C THR A 36 -7.86 4.08 0.14
N LEU A 37 -6.57 4.33 -0.09
CA LEU A 37 -6.08 5.46 -0.90
C LEU A 37 -6.30 5.27 -2.41
N ASN A 38 -6.95 4.18 -2.82
CA ASN A 38 -7.17 3.79 -4.21
C ASN A 38 -5.90 3.56 -5.05
N VAL A 39 -4.75 3.36 -4.42
CA VAL A 39 -3.46 3.12 -5.09
C VAL A 39 -3.38 1.69 -5.63
N ILE A 40 -3.89 0.73 -4.85
CA ILE A 40 -3.97 -0.68 -5.24
C ILE A 40 -5.43 -1.17 -5.18
N LYS A 41 -5.70 -2.33 -5.76
CA LYS A 41 -6.91 -3.11 -5.54
C LYS A 41 -6.52 -4.53 -5.10
N PHE A 42 -7.43 -5.22 -4.43
CA PHE A 42 -7.32 -6.67 -4.27
C PHE A 42 -8.18 -7.40 -5.30
N GLU A 43 -7.57 -8.39 -5.95
CA GLU A 43 -8.32 -9.39 -6.71
C GLU A 43 -8.36 -10.71 -5.96
N GLN A 44 -9.48 -11.41 -6.09
CA GLN A 44 -9.66 -12.72 -5.50
C GLN A 44 -8.88 -13.75 -6.33
N SER A 45 -7.85 -14.36 -5.75
CA SER A 45 -7.11 -15.48 -6.33
C SER A 45 -7.36 -16.72 -5.47
N GLY A 46 -8.37 -17.51 -5.85
CA GLY A 46 -8.86 -18.62 -5.03
C GLY A 46 -9.31 -18.14 -3.64
N ARG A 47 -8.63 -18.57 -2.58
CA ARG A 47 -8.89 -18.14 -1.19
C ARG A 47 -8.05 -16.95 -0.73
N SER A 48 -7.18 -16.44 -1.59
CA SER A 48 -6.22 -15.38 -1.28
C SER A 48 -6.64 -14.05 -1.92
N LYS A 49 -6.22 -12.95 -1.28
CA LYS A 49 -6.29 -11.61 -1.88
C LYS A 49 -4.96 -11.28 -2.55
N ARG A 50 -4.97 -11.13 -3.87
CA ARG A 50 -3.83 -10.70 -4.69
C ARG A 50 -3.82 -9.17 -4.78
N PRO A 51 -2.79 -8.47 -4.30
CA PRO A 51 -2.67 -7.02 -4.47
C PRO A 51 -2.25 -6.67 -5.91
N ILE A 52 -2.89 -5.67 -6.52
CA ILE A 52 -2.59 -5.18 -7.87
C ILE A 52 -2.52 -3.65 -7.84
N VAL A 53 -1.41 -3.09 -8.34
CA VAL A 53 -1.23 -1.64 -8.47
C VAL A 53 -2.10 -1.13 -9.63
N ARG A 54 -2.82 -0.02 -9.43
CA ARG A 54 -3.74 0.52 -10.45
C ARG A 54 -3.08 1.47 -11.45
N PHE A 55 -1.88 1.96 -11.12
CA PHE A 55 -1.20 3.02 -11.85
C PHE A 55 0.19 2.62 -12.29
N ASP A 56 0.59 3.05 -13.48
CA ASP A 56 1.93 2.84 -14.02
C ASP A 56 2.98 3.82 -13.49
N ALA A 57 2.55 4.93 -12.92
CA ALA A 57 3.41 5.92 -12.26
C ALA A 57 2.61 6.60 -11.15
N ILE A 58 3.28 6.93 -10.05
CA ILE A 58 2.72 7.68 -8.93
C ILE A 58 3.72 8.78 -8.61
N ASP A 59 3.33 10.02 -8.88
CA ASP A 59 4.06 11.20 -8.45
C ASP A 59 3.36 11.75 -7.20
N ALA A 60 4.10 11.81 -6.10
CA ALA A 60 3.60 12.30 -4.82
C ALA A 60 4.51 13.43 -4.33
N GLU A 61 3.93 14.60 -4.12
CA GLU A 61 4.57 15.70 -3.41
C GLU A 61 4.18 15.60 -1.94
N ILE A 62 5.16 15.35 -1.07
CA ILE A 62 4.96 15.20 0.36
C ILE A 62 5.69 16.35 1.05
N THR A 63 4.92 17.29 1.58
CA THR A 63 5.46 18.35 2.44
C THR A 63 5.61 17.79 3.86
N LEU A 64 6.81 17.96 4.44
CA LEU A 64 7.18 17.44 5.76
C LEU A 64 7.11 18.52 6.85
N ASP A 65 6.49 19.66 6.54
CA ASP A 65 6.20 20.70 7.50
C ASP A 65 5.41 20.10 8.66
N SER A 66 6.06 20.06 9.82
CA SER A 66 5.50 19.61 11.10
C SER A 66 4.53 20.67 11.61
N GLY A 67 3.46 20.91 10.86
CA GLY A 67 2.42 21.86 11.19
C GLY A 67 1.47 21.29 12.23
N ASP A 68 1.93 21.10 13.46
CA ASP A 68 1.06 21.35 14.60
C ASP A 68 0.80 22.87 14.58
N THR A 69 -0.22 23.27 13.85
CA THR A 69 -0.85 24.56 14.06
C THR A 69 -2.33 24.30 14.10
N ASP A 70 -2.80 24.05 15.32
CA ASP A 70 -4.13 24.43 15.76
C ASP A 70 -4.33 25.91 15.40
N VAL A 71 -4.90 26.16 14.22
CA VAL A 71 -5.49 27.45 13.91
C VAL A 71 -6.96 27.33 14.28
N ALA A 72 -7.26 27.55 15.56
CA ALA A 72 -8.57 27.97 15.99
C ALA A 72 -8.99 29.19 15.15
N ALA A 73 -9.89 28.97 14.20
CA ALA A 73 -10.56 30.05 13.48
C ALA A 73 -11.57 30.71 14.43
N ALA A 74 -11.36 32.01 14.65
CA ALA A 74 -12.19 32.92 15.43
C ALA A 74 -13.55 33.21 14.78
#